data_AF-A0AAN8WG19-F1
#
_entry.id   AF-A0AAN8WG19-F1
#
_cell.length_a   1.000
_cell.length_b   1.000
_cell.length_c   1.000
_cell.angle_alpha   90.00
_cell.angle_beta   90.00
_cell.angle_gamma   90.00
#
_symmetry.space_group_name_H-M   'P 1'
#
loop_
_entity.id
_entity.type
_entity.pdbx_description
1 polymer ?
#
loop_
_entity_poly.entity_id
_entity_poly.type
_entity_poly.pdbx_seq_one_letter_code
_entity_poly.pdbx_strand_id
1 'polypeptide(L)'
;MKTELVWILVTLFISVNGEDADHIDTDADNDDEAALKCDACKIVASKFAEYFQEAQGKLRLTTSLKDEDIIEAAEATCDDSWEGYGVTIVSDQERLVGPGSDVPLAKEIESDAVWPRRLQDMCDELLGETPDEKTLYNIWASGSSLTDYLCKGEGLFGACSSSDWGPWPGDEYDDYDDAGDFDYIHDEF
;
A
#
# COMPACT_ATOMS: atom_id res chain seq x y z
N MET A 1 15.79 66.85 -29.56
CA MET A 1 15.56 67.41 -28.20
C MET A 1 14.45 66.57 -27.58
N LYS A 2 14.75 65.40 -27.01
CA LYS A 2 15.19 65.14 -25.63
C LYS A 2 14.21 65.69 -24.57
N THR A 3 13.30 64.84 -24.12
CA THR A 3 12.65 64.90 -22.81
C THR A 3 13.02 63.62 -22.07
N GLU A 4 13.78 63.78 -21.00
CA GLU A 4 14.27 62.71 -20.14
C GLU A 4 13.18 62.35 -19.11
N LEU A 5 12.89 61.06 -18.96
CA LEU A 5 12.12 60.53 -17.84
C LEU A 5 13.03 59.57 -17.09
N VAL A 6 13.45 60.03 -15.92
CA VAL A 6 14.26 59.32 -14.92
C VAL A 6 13.41 58.20 -14.33
N TRP A 7 13.85 56.95 -14.51
CA TRP A 7 13.31 55.79 -13.80
C TRP A 7 14.33 55.34 -12.76
N ILE A 8 13.97 55.54 -11.49
CA ILE A 8 14.73 55.07 -10.32
C ILE A 8 14.51 53.56 -10.22
N LEU A 9 15.54 52.77 -10.51
CA LEU A 9 15.56 51.33 -10.22
C LEU A 9 15.90 51.14 -8.74
N VAL A 10 14.90 50.77 -7.95
CA VAL A 10 15.10 50.24 -6.60
C VAL A 10 15.34 48.74 -6.73
N THR A 11 16.61 48.33 -6.73
CA THR A 11 16.98 46.92 -6.58
C THR A 11 16.91 46.54 -5.10
N LEU A 12 15.86 45.79 -4.74
CA LEU A 12 15.80 45.02 -3.51
C LEU A 12 16.76 43.82 -3.65
N PHE A 13 17.91 43.90 -2.99
CA PHE A 13 18.74 42.73 -2.71
C PHE A 13 18.11 41.98 -1.53
N ILE A 14 17.41 40.88 -1.82
CA ILE A 14 17.08 39.88 -0.81
C ILE A 14 18.25 38.90 -0.81
N SER A 15 19.12 39.00 0.19
CA SER A 15 20.07 37.94 0.51
C SER A 15 19.33 36.90 1.36
N VAL A 16 18.95 35.78 0.76
CA VAL A 16 18.63 34.54 1.50
C VAL A 16 19.91 33.72 1.53
N ASN A 17 20.44 33.53 2.75
CA ASN A 17 21.46 32.54 3.05
C ASN A 17 20.87 31.14 2.85
N GLY A 18 21.66 30.23 2.28
CA GLY A 18 21.29 28.83 2.08
C GLY A 18 21.45 27.95 3.33
N GLU A 19 21.26 26.64 3.09
CA GLU A 19 21.34 25.48 4.01
C GLU A 19 20.05 25.34 4.84
N ASP A 20 19.15 24.37 4.64
CA ASP A 20 19.22 23.03 4.05
C ASP A 20 18.01 22.79 3.15
N ALA A 21 18.25 22.42 1.89
CA ALA A 21 17.22 21.82 1.05
C ALA A 21 17.45 20.32 1.14
N ASP A 22 16.61 19.64 1.91
CA ASP A 22 16.47 18.19 1.85
C ASP A 22 16.36 17.79 0.38
N HIS A 23 17.23 16.87 -0.02
CA HIS A 23 17.17 16.27 -1.34
C HIS A 23 15.92 15.39 -1.36
N ILE A 24 14.78 15.98 -1.69
CA ILE A 24 13.61 15.23 -2.14
C ILE A 24 13.99 14.75 -3.53
N ASP A 25 14.40 13.48 -3.62
CA ASP A 25 14.60 12.80 -4.88
C ASP A 25 13.23 12.75 -5.57
N THR A 26 13.08 13.59 -6.60
CA THR A 26 11.85 13.71 -7.38
C THR A 26 12.12 13.04 -8.72
N ASP A 27 11.31 12.03 -9.00
CA ASP A 27 10.88 11.61 -10.36
C ASP A 27 11.41 10.27 -10.91
N ALA A 28 12.13 9.44 -10.13
CA ALA A 28 12.44 8.05 -10.53
C ALA A 28 11.90 6.98 -9.57
N ASP A 29 12.01 7.18 -8.26
CA ASP A 29 11.66 6.14 -7.28
C ASP A 29 10.13 5.98 -7.07
N ASN A 30 9.34 7.03 -7.36
CA ASN A 30 7.89 7.01 -7.17
C ASN A 30 7.15 6.07 -8.16
N ASP A 31 7.69 5.86 -9.36
CA ASP A 31 7.02 5.05 -10.39
C ASP A 31 7.14 3.54 -10.12
N ASP A 32 8.27 3.09 -9.57
CA ASP A 32 8.49 1.71 -9.18
C ASP A 32 7.76 1.37 -7.86
N GLU A 33 7.83 2.25 -6.86
CA GLU A 33 7.12 2.04 -5.59
C GLU A 33 5.60 2.01 -5.79
N ALA A 34 5.04 2.92 -6.60
CA ALA A 34 3.62 2.91 -6.94
C ALA A 34 3.21 1.63 -7.68
N ALA A 35 4.06 1.12 -8.58
CA ALA A 35 3.81 -0.14 -9.28
C ALA A 35 3.78 -1.32 -8.31
N LEU A 36 4.71 -1.38 -7.37
CA LEU A 36 4.77 -2.41 -6.33
C LEU A 36 3.55 -2.37 -5.41
N LYS A 37 3.11 -1.17 -4.98
CA LYS A 37 1.89 -1.01 -4.17
C LYS A 37 0.64 -1.46 -4.93
N CYS A 38 0.54 -1.10 -6.21
CA CYS A 38 -0.54 -1.57 -7.06
C CYS A 38 -0.56 -3.09 -7.20
N ASP A 39 0.60 -3.72 -7.40
CA ASP A 39 0.71 -5.17 -7.49
C ASP A 39 0.37 -5.85 -6.14
N ALA A 40 0.85 -5.31 -5.03
CA ALA A 40 0.52 -5.78 -3.68
C ALA A 40 -1.00 -5.75 -3.41
N CYS A 41 -1.66 -4.63 -3.74
CA CYS A 41 -3.11 -4.52 -3.61
C CYS A 41 -3.85 -5.58 -4.46
N LYS A 42 -3.41 -5.81 -5.70
CA LYS A 42 -4.01 -6.84 -6.58
C LYS A 42 -3.84 -8.25 -6.02
N ILE A 43 -2.67 -8.56 -5.47
CA ILE A 43 -2.38 -9.84 -4.83
C ILE A 43 -3.33 -10.05 -3.65
N VAL A 44 -3.42 -9.07 -2.74
CA VAL A 44 -4.32 -9.13 -1.57
C VAL A 44 -5.79 -9.27 -2.01
N ALA A 45 -6.24 -8.48 -2.98
CA ALA A 45 -7.60 -8.55 -3.52
C ALA A 45 -7.91 -9.94 -4.12
N SER A 46 -6.94 -10.57 -4.77
CA SER A 46 -7.07 -11.92 -5.32
C SER A 46 -7.13 -12.97 -4.20
N LYS A 47 -6.36 -12.79 -3.13
CA LYS A 47 -6.39 -13.67 -1.95
C LYS A 47 -7.74 -13.67 -1.24
N PHE A 48 -8.40 -12.52 -1.09
CA PHE A 48 -9.78 -12.49 -0.59
C PHE A 48 -10.72 -13.34 -1.45
N ALA A 49 -10.62 -13.24 -2.78
CA ALA A 49 -11.43 -14.04 -3.69
C ALA A 49 -11.15 -15.56 -3.53
N GLU A 50 -9.88 -15.95 -3.35
CA GLU A 50 -9.48 -17.33 -3.11
C GLU A 50 -10.08 -17.88 -1.80
N TYR A 51 -9.95 -17.14 -0.70
CA TYR A 51 -10.46 -17.57 0.61
C TYR A 51 -11.98 -17.65 0.65
N PHE A 52 -12.70 -16.70 0.04
CA PHE A 52 -14.16 -16.79 -0.09
C PHE A 52 -14.58 -17.99 -0.94
N GLN A 53 -13.86 -18.26 -2.04
CA GLN A 53 -14.10 -19.44 -2.87
C GLN A 53 -13.85 -20.74 -2.11
N GLU A 54 -12.76 -20.80 -1.33
CA GLU A 54 -12.40 -21.95 -0.53
C GLU A 54 -13.43 -22.21 0.58
N ALA A 55 -13.87 -21.18 1.30
CA ALA A 55 -14.91 -21.28 2.31
C ALA A 55 -16.22 -21.84 1.73
N GLN A 56 -16.65 -21.32 0.56
CA GLN A 56 -17.83 -21.88 -0.13
C GLN A 56 -17.61 -23.33 -0.56
N GLY A 57 -16.43 -23.65 -1.09
CA GLY A 57 -16.06 -24.99 -1.55
C GLY A 57 -16.00 -26.03 -0.43
N LYS A 58 -15.39 -25.68 0.71
CA LYS A 58 -15.30 -26.52 1.93
C LYS A 58 -16.68 -26.93 2.43
N LEU A 59 -17.61 -25.98 2.47
CA LEU A 59 -18.97 -26.21 2.92
C LEU A 59 -19.88 -26.81 1.81
N ARG A 60 -19.35 -26.97 0.59
CA ARG A 60 -20.08 -27.42 -0.61
C ARG A 60 -21.38 -26.65 -0.81
N LEU A 61 -21.35 -25.36 -0.50
CA LEU A 61 -22.54 -24.52 -0.55
C LEU A 61 -22.83 -24.11 -1.98
N THR A 62 -24.11 -24.18 -2.33
CA THR A 62 -24.65 -23.55 -3.55
C THR A 62 -25.30 -22.20 -3.22
N THR A 63 -25.27 -21.82 -1.94
CA THR A 63 -25.88 -20.63 -1.35
C THR A 63 -24.80 -19.76 -0.72
N SER A 64 -25.14 -18.52 -0.38
CA SER A 64 -24.25 -17.59 0.29
C SER A 64 -23.70 -18.14 1.61
N LEU A 65 -22.48 -17.72 1.97
CA LEU A 65 -21.87 -17.98 3.26
C LEU A 65 -22.67 -17.31 4.38
N LYS A 66 -22.54 -17.84 5.61
CA LYS A 66 -23.05 -17.14 6.79
C LYS A 66 -22.08 -16.05 7.19
N ASP A 67 -22.58 -15.09 7.95
CA ASP A 67 -21.79 -13.97 8.47
C ASP A 67 -20.49 -14.42 9.17
N GLU A 68 -20.57 -15.44 10.02
CA GLU A 68 -19.40 -15.99 10.74
C GLU A 68 -18.35 -16.54 9.78
N ASP A 69 -18.77 -17.29 8.75
CA ASP A 69 -17.87 -17.86 7.75
C ASP A 69 -17.25 -16.78 6.84
N ILE A 70 -17.95 -15.66 6.63
CA ILE A 70 -17.46 -14.52 5.84
C ILE A 70 -16.35 -13.81 6.60
N ILE A 71 -16.57 -13.52 7.89
CA ILE A 71 -15.59 -12.87 8.76
C ILE A 71 -14.35 -13.75 8.88
N GLU A 72 -14.52 -15.03 9.20
CA GLU A 72 -13.40 -15.98 9.31
C GLU A 72 -12.59 -16.05 8.01
N ALA A 73 -13.25 -16.09 6.84
CA ALA A 73 -12.54 -16.14 5.56
C ALA A 73 -11.77 -14.84 5.28
N ALA A 74 -12.32 -13.67 5.63
CA ALA A 74 -11.66 -12.39 5.43
C ALA A 74 -10.45 -12.22 6.38
N GLU A 75 -10.61 -12.50 7.67
CA GLU A 75 -9.52 -12.45 8.65
C GLU A 75 -8.41 -13.45 8.30
N ALA A 76 -8.78 -14.68 7.95
CA ALA A 76 -7.82 -15.72 7.55
C ALA A 76 -7.06 -15.39 6.27
N THR A 77 -7.57 -14.47 5.44
CA THR A 77 -6.84 -13.94 4.28
C THR A 77 -5.63 -13.13 4.76
N CYS A 78 -5.79 -12.24 5.74
CA CYS A 78 -4.72 -11.40 6.25
C CYS A 78 -3.72 -12.18 7.13
N ASP A 79 -4.18 -13.26 7.76
CA ASP A 79 -3.34 -14.23 8.48
C ASP A 79 -2.61 -15.26 7.57
N ASP A 80 -2.64 -15.11 6.23
CA ASP A 80 -1.84 -15.95 5.35
C ASP A 80 -0.33 -15.78 5.65
N SER A 81 0.47 -16.78 5.28
CA SER A 81 1.92 -16.79 5.43
C SER A 81 2.63 -15.69 4.62
N TRP A 82 1.99 -15.22 3.54
CA TRP A 82 2.55 -14.25 2.59
C TRP A 82 3.97 -14.62 2.10
N GLU A 83 4.28 -15.91 2.02
CA GLU A 83 5.57 -16.41 1.55
C GLU A 83 5.61 -16.57 0.02
N GLY A 84 6.83 -16.56 -0.52
CA GLY A 84 7.07 -16.83 -1.95
C GLY A 84 6.81 -15.64 -2.87
N TYR A 85 6.64 -14.44 -2.31
CA TYR A 85 6.63 -13.18 -3.06
C TYR A 85 8.04 -12.58 -3.14
N GLY A 86 8.24 -11.79 -4.17
CA GLY A 86 9.48 -11.07 -4.41
C GLY A 86 9.38 -10.19 -5.63
N VAL A 87 10.46 -9.52 -5.96
CA VAL A 87 10.50 -8.54 -7.04
C VAL A 87 11.09 -9.14 -8.30
N THR A 88 10.62 -8.63 -9.43
CA THR A 88 11.35 -8.74 -10.69
C THR A 88 11.18 -7.50 -11.57
N ILE A 89 12.00 -7.37 -12.61
CA ILE A 89 11.90 -6.27 -13.58
C ILE A 89 11.13 -6.75 -14.81
N VAL A 90 10.03 -6.06 -15.13
CA VAL A 90 9.23 -6.31 -16.35
C VAL A 90 9.09 -5.01 -17.12
N SER A 91 9.65 -4.97 -18.33
CA SER A 91 9.65 -3.77 -19.19
C SER A 91 10.25 -2.54 -18.51
N ASP A 92 11.42 -2.72 -17.87
CA ASP A 92 12.16 -1.66 -17.15
C ASP A 92 11.42 -1.05 -15.95
N GLN A 93 10.41 -1.73 -15.41
CA GLN A 93 9.70 -1.36 -14.18
C GLN A 93 9.78 -2.50 -13.16
N GLU A 94 9.97 -2.15 -11.89
CA GLU A 94 9.98 -3.08 -10.76
C GLU A 94 8.55 -3.58 -10.46
N ARG A 95 8.37 -4.90 -10.38
CA ARG A 95 7.05 -5.55 -10.24
C ARG A 95 7.07 -6.63 -9.18
N LEU A 96 5.98 -6.72 -8.40
CA LEU A 96 5.82 -7.73 -7.37
C LEU A 96 5.22 -9.00 -7.97
N VAL A 97 5.96 -10.11 -7.83
CA VAL A 97 5.61 -11.44 -8.34
C VAL A 97 5.47 -12.44 -7.21
N GLY A 98 4.62 -13.45 -7.42
CA GLY A 98 4.40 -14.52 -6.47
C GLY A 98 3.12 -15.30 -6.77
N PRO A 99 2.66 -16.14 -5.84
CA PRO A 99 1.38 -16.84 -5.96
C PRO A 99 0.23 -15.87 -6.25
N GLY A 100 -0.58 -16.15 -7.28
CA GLY A 100 -1.73 -15.31 -7.64
C GLY A 100 -1.38 -13.97 -8.33
N SER A 101 -0.11 -13.67 -8.60
CA SER A 101 0.26 -12.48 -9.36
C SER A 101 -0.04 -12.63 -10.86
N ASP A 102 -0.58 -11.58 -11.47
CA ASP A 102 -0.78 -11.47 -12.93
C ASP A 102 0.53 -11.18 -13.69
N VAL A 103 1.62 -10.92 -12.97
CA VAL A 103 2.92 -10.58 -13.55
C VAL A 103 3.63 -11.86 -13.99
N PRO A 104 4.12 -11.96 -15.25
CA PRO A 104 4.84 -13.13 -15.70
C PRO A 104 6.07 -13.41 -14.83
N LEU A 105 6.19 -14.65 -14.34
CA LEU A 105 7.39 -15.09 -13.61
C LEU A 105 8.64 -14.91 -14.48
N ALA A 106 9.47 -13.94 -14.13
CA ALA A 106 10.82 -13.84 -14.67
C ALA A 106 11.68 -14.98 -14.12
N LYS A 107 12.84 -15.21 -14.74
CA LYS A 107 13.76 -16.28 -14.32
C LYS A 107 14.41 -16.03 -12.95
N GLU A 108 14.43 -14.79 -12.49
CA GLU A 108 15.04 -14.37 -11.23
C GLU A 108 14.01 -13.55 -10.45
N ILE A 109 13.63 -14.09 -9.29
CA ILE A 109 12.81 -13.42 -8.29
C ILE A 109 13.77 -13.06 -7.16
N GLU A 110 13.86 -11.77 -6.87
CA GLU A 110 14.53 -11.32 -5.65
C GLU A 110 13.51 -11.43 -4.51
N SER A 111 13.54 -12.58 -3.83
CA SER A 111 12.72 -12.78 -2.63
C SER A 111 13.40 -12.09 -1.46
N ASP A 112 12.74 -11.06 -0.94
CA ASP A 112 13.16 -10.34 0.24
C ASP A 112 12.23 -10.65 1.42
N ALA A 113 12.78 -10.65 2.63
CA ALA A 113 12.08 -10.92 3.89
C ALA A 113 11.07 -9.80 4.26
N VAL A 114 11.11 -8.66 3.56
CA VAL A 114 10.19 -7.53 3.78
C VAL A 114 8.78 -7.81 3.24
N TRP A 115 8.64 -8.62 2.20
CA TRP A 115 7.37 -8.79 1.48
C TRP A 115 6.25 -9.43 2.30
N PRO A 116 6.49 -10.48 3.09
CA PRO A 116 5.45 -11.05 3.94
C PRO A 116 4.82 -10.01 4.86
N ARG A 117 5.65 -9.15 5.46
CA ARG A 117 5.19 -8.09 6.37
C ARG A 117 4.40 -7.02 5.62
N ARG A 118 4.92 -6.49 4.51
CA ARG A 118 4.24 -5.48 3.69
C ARG A 118 2.89 -5.96 3.14
N LEU A 119 2.78 -7.22 2.74
CA LEU A 119 1.53 -7.79 2.25
C LEU A 119 0.51 -8.01 3.37
N GLN A 120 0.97 -8.43 4.55
CA GLN A 120 0.13 -8.52 5.74
C GLN A 120 -0.41 -7.13 6.13
N ASP A 121 0.46 -6.14 6.30
CA ASP A 121 0.07 -4.77 6.68
C ASP A 121 -0.87 -4.15 5.64
N MET A 122 -0.63 -4.38 4.34
CA MET A 122 -1.56 -3.98 3.27
C MET A 122 -2.93 -4.66 3.40
N CYS A 123 -2.98 -5.95 3.75
CA CYS A 123 -4.24 -6.66 3.94
C CYS A 123 -5.02 -6.11 5.13
N ASP A 124 -4.36 -5.96 6.27
CA ASP A 124 -4.96 -5.45 7.50
C ASP A 124 -5.54 -4.04 7.30
N GLU A 125 -4.80 -3.17 6.62
CA GLU A 125 -5.23 -1.80 6.34
C GLU A 125 -6.42 -1.77 5.36
N LEU A 126 -6.38 -2.56 4.27
CA LEU A 126 -7.50 -2.66 3.31
C LEU A 126 -8.77 -3.23 3.97
N LEU A 127 -8.61 -4.21 4.86
CA LEU A 127 -9.71 -4.79 5.61
C LEU A 127 -10.28 -3.79 6.62
N GLY A 128 -9.41 -3.06 7.33
CA GLY A 128 -9.77 -2.05 8.32
C GLY A 128 -10.49 -0.84 7.74
N GLU A 129 -10.11 -0.40 6.54
CA GLU A 129 -10.78 0.71 5.82
C GLU A 129 -12.08 0.29 5.12
N THR A 130 -12.29 -1.01 4.92
CA THR A 130 -13.54 -1.49 4.34
C THR A 130 -14.68 -1.37 5.39
N PRO A 131 -15.90 -0.94 5.00
CA PRO A 131 -16.99 -0.77 5.97
C PRO A 131 -17.33 -2.02 6.81
N ASP A 132 -17.24 -3.20 6.18
CA ASP A 132 -17.36 -4.52 6.81
C ASP A 132 -16.90 -5.62 5.83
N GLU A 133 -16.56 -6.80 6.33
CA GLU A 133 -16.10 -7.97 5.55
C GLU A 133 -17.18 -8.47 4.58
N LYS A 134 -18.46 -8.27 4.93
CA LYS A 134 -19.59 -8.62 4.06
C LYS A 134 -19.60 -7.78 2.80
N THR A 135 -19.10 -6.56 2.83
CA THR A 135 -18.97 -5.70 1.65
C THR A 135 -18.06 -6.36 0.63
N LEU A 136 -16.88 -6.83 1.03
CA LEU A 136 -15.97 -7.58 0.13
C LEU A 136 -16.64 -8.84 -0.39
N TYR A 137 -17.23 -9.64 0.51
CA TYR A 137 -17.90 -10.87 0.12
C TYR A 137 -19.02 -10.63 -0.91
N ASN A 138 -19.86 -9.62 -0.70
CA ASN A 138 -20.97 -9.31 -1.60
C ASN A 138 -20.49 -8.82 -2.97
N ILE A 139 -19.41 -8.02 -3.01
CA ILE A 139 -18.78 -7.59 -4.26
C ILE A 139 -18.28 -8.81 -5.04
N TRP A 140 -17.50 -9.67 -4.39
CA TRP A 140 -17.02 -10.91 -4.98
C TRP A 140 -18.16 -11.83 -5.44
N ALA A 141 -19.14 -12.10 -4.58
CA ALA A 141 -20.27 -13.00 -4.85
C ALA A 141 -21.19 -12.48 -5.97
N SER A 142 -21.22 -11.16 -6.21
CA SER A 142 -21.93 -10.56 -7.34
C SER A 142 -21.24 -10.77 -8.69
N GLY A 143 -20.00 -11.27 -8.68
CA GLY A 143 -19.13 -11.37 -9.86
C GLY A 143 -18.40 -10.07 -10.20
N SER A 144 -18.43 -9.07 -9.31
CA SER A 144 -17.68 -7.82 -9.46
C SER A 144 -16.22 -8.03 -9.06
N SER A 145 -15.34 -7.19 -9.62
CA SER A 145 -13.90 -7.26 -9.36
C SER A 145 -13.55 -6.66 -7.99
N LEU A 146 -13.04 -7.49 -7.07
CA LEU A 146 -12.46 -7.01 -5.81
C LEU A 146 -11.28 -6.07 -6.06
N THR A 147 -10.47 -6.35 -7.08
CA THR A 147 -9.36 -5.47 -7.49
C THR A 147 -9.82 -4.09 -7.89
N ASP A 148 -10.96 -3.97 -8.59
CA ASP A 148 -11.48 -2.67 -8.99
C ASP A 148 -11.97 -1.88 -7.78
N TYR A 149 -12.58 -2.56 -6.81
CA TYR A 149 -13.03 -1.96 -5.55
C TYR A 149 -11.86 -1.54 -4.65
N LEU A 150 -10.91 -2.44 -4.43
CA LEU A 150 -9.81 -2.25 -3.47
C LEU A 150 -8.64 -1.46 -4.02
N CYS A 151 -8.42 -1.41 -5.34
CA CYS A 151 -7.16 -0.86 -5.88
C CYS A 151 -7.32 0.31 -6.85
N LYS A 152 -8.55 0.67 -7.27
CA LYS A 152 -8.80 1.76 -8.24
C LYS A 152 -9.64 2.91 -7.70
N GLY A 153 -9.89 2.95 -6.40
CA GLY A 153 -10.56 4.03 -5.69
C GLY A 153 -9.65 5.24 -5.43
N GLU A 154 -9.87 5.91 -4.31
CA GLU A 154 -9.07 7.04 -3.80
C GLU A 154 -8.45 6.65 -2.44
N GLY A 155 -7.41 7.37 -2.01
CA GLY A 155 -6.70 7.07 -0.75
C GLY A 155 -6.13 5.66 -0.77
N LEU A 156 -6.26 4.92 0.33
CA LEU A 156 -5.82 3.52 0.45
C LEU A 156 -6.33 2.63 -0.71
N PHE A 157 -7.55 2.88 -1.18
CA PHE A 157 -8.11 2.10 -2.29
C PHE A 157 -7.57 2.49 -3.67
N GLY A 158 -6.66 3.47 -3.75
CA GLY A 158 -6.15 4.06 -4.98
C GLY A 158 -4.75 3.59 -5.40
N ALA A 159 -4.25 2.46 -4.90
CA ALA A 159 -2.88 2.01 -5.16
C ALA A 159 -2.56 1.85 -6.67
N CYS A 160 -3.56 1.60 -7.51
CA CYS A 160 -3.41 1.52 -8.97
C CYS A 160 -3.95 2.73 -9.75
N SER A 161 -4.41 3.78 -9.06
CA SER A 161 -4.98 5.00 -9.67
C SER A 161 -4.17 6.26 -9.38
N SER A 162 -3.29 6.25 -8.38
CA SER A 162 -2.39 7.35 -8.02
C SER A 162 -0.96 6.86 -7.87
N SER A 163 0.02 7.67 -8.30
CA SER A 163 1.44 7.48 -7.96
C SER A 163 1.80 8.12 -6.61
N ASP A 164 0.91 8.95 -6.06
CA ASP A 164 1.06 9.63 -4.78
C ASP A 164 0.05 9.03 -3.80
N TRP A 165 0.46 7.92 -3.18
CA TRP A 165 -0.39 7.11 -2.28
C TRP A 165 0.06 7.20 -0.81
N GLY A 166 1.15 7.94 -0.52
CA GLY A 166 1.77 7.96 0.80
C GLY A 166 2.73 6.79 1.04
N PRO A 167 3.24 6.59 2.28
CA PRO A 167 4.17 5.51 2.63
C PRO A 167 3.53 4.12 2.51
N TRP A 168 4.28 3.04 2.76
CA TRP A 168 3.64 1.71 2.88
C TRP A 168 2.80 1.65 4.17
N PRO A 169 1.69 0.89 4.16
CA PRO A 169 0.98 0.61 5.41
C PRO A 169 1.92 -0.05 6.40
N GLY A 170 1.89 0.39 7.66
CA GLY A 170 2.75 -0.14 8.72
C GLY A 170 4.06 0.63 8.94
N ASP A 171 4.54 1.42 7.99
CA ASP A 171 5.81 2.16 8.13
C ASP A 171 5.75 3.29 9.18
N GLU A 172 4.55 3.74 9.57
CA GLU A 172 4.36 4.87 10.50
C GLU A 172 4.58 4.51 11.98
N TYR A 173 4.76 3.23 12.32
CA TYR A 173 4.80 2.77 13.71
C TYR A 173 6.20 2.65 14.32
N ASP A 174 7.26 2.77 13.52
CA ASP A 174 8.64 2.54 13.99
C ASP A 174 9.28 3.78 14.68
N ASP A 175 8.64 4.95 14.64
CA ASP A 175 9.17 6.19 15.23
C ASP A 175 8.89 6.34 16.75
N TYR A 176 8.16 5.42 17.38
CA TYR A 176 7.83 5.51 18.81
C TYR A 176 8.85 4.87 19.75
N ASP A 177 9.86 4.18 19.22
CA ASP A 177 10.87 3.47 20.03
C ASP A 177 12.17 4.25 20.25
N ASP A 178 12.31 5.47 19.72
CA ASP A 178 13.49 6.34 19.96
C ASP A 178 13.25 7.42 21.04
N ALA A 179 12.39 7.13 22.02
CA ALA A 179 12.30 7.91 23.25
C ALA A 179 12.89 7.13 24.43
N GLY A 180 14.22 7.07 24.47
CA GLY A 180 15.00 6.72 25.66
C GLY A 180 14.87 7.74 26.80
N ASP A 181 13.66 8.02 27.26
CA ASP A 181 13.39 8.91 28.41
C ASP A 181 12.13 8.51 29.21
N PHE A 182 11.99 7.23 29.55
CA PHE A 182 11.06 6.81 30.60
C PHE A 182 11.83 6.34 31.83
N ASP A 183 12.38 7.30 32.57
CA ASP A 183 12.87 7.09 33.93
C ASP A 183 11.64 6.84 34.84
N TYR A 184 11.11 5.61 34.80
CA TYR A 184 10.08 5.14 35.72
C TYR A 184 10.72 5.05 37.12
N ILE A 185 10.74 6.18 37.84
CA ILE A 185 11.08 6.18 39.26
C ILE A 185 10.04 5.32 39.97
N HIS A 186 10.46 4.12 40.36
CA HIS A 186 9.74 3.27 41.30
C HIS A 186 9.80 3.97 42.67
N ASP A 187 8.77 4.76 42.99
CA ASP A 187 8.51 5.16 44.36
C ASP A 187 8.10 3.89 45.14
N GLU A 188 9.07 3.28 45.83
CA GLU A 188 8.81 2.26 46.85
C GLU A 188 8.04 2.90 48.01
N PHE A 189 6.84 2.40 48.28
CA PHE A 189 6.08 2.65 49.51
C PHE A 189 6.36 1.56 50.55
#